data_AF-A0A3N4I7W2-F1
#
_entry.id   AF-A0A3N4I7W2-F1
#
_cell.length_a   1.000
_cell.length_b   1.000
_cell.length_c   1.000
_cell.angle_alpha   90.00
_cell.angle_beta   90.00
_cell.angle_gamma   90.00
#
_symmetry.space_group_name_H-M   'P 1'
#
loop_
_entity.id
_entity.type
_entity.pdbx_description
1 polymer ?
#
loop_
_entity_poly.entity_id
_entity_poly.type
_entity_poly.pdbx_seq_one_letter_code
_entity_poly.pdbx_strand_id
1 'polypeptide(L)'
;MNNSFVCGYLRIQGLTDDHPTLTTYFEGQIIGPTHPFLTSAWNATDEDDLAHWRKFPSFRSYFPTCATPSHLKKASHSIRKDYTKRDYIFMRWKELFLVPDHTKKELVGASFEGFYYIAFNQRTGAVSGYYYHANSNKDQQLELEYVEERCVASFEFR
;
A
#
# COMPACT_ATOMS: atom_id res chain seq x y z
N MET A 1 -17.40 -1.76 3.56
CA MET A 1 -16.12 -2.29 3.00
C MET A 1 -16.11 -3.83 3.02
N ASN A 2 -17.02 -4.50 2.31
CA ASN A 2 -17.21 -5.95 2.49
C ASN A 2 -16.14 -6.81 1.81
N ASN A 3 -15.38 -6.27 0.85
CA ASN A 3 -14.42 -7.02 0.05
C ASN A 3 -12.94 -6.72 0.37
N SER A 4 -12.64 -5.92 1.41
CA SER A 4 -11.25 -5.54 1.76
C SER A 4 -10.45 -5.00 0.56
N PHE A 5 -11.10 -4.19 -0.27
CA PHE A 5 -10.60 -3.71 -1.56
C PHE A 5 -10.76 -2.18 -1.68
N VAL A 6 -9.79 -1.54 -2.30
CA VAL A 6 -9.82 -0.13 -2.73
C VAL A 6 -9.12 -0.03 -4.09
N CYS A 7 -9.43 0.98 -4.88
CA CYS A 7 -8.65 1.29 -6.07
C CYS A 7 -8.55 2.81 -6.26
N GLY A 8 -7.67 3.24 -7.15
CA GLY A 8 -7.49 4.65 -7.43
C GLY A 8 -6.40 4.91 -8.44
N TYR A 9 -5.99 6.17 -8.52
CA TYR A 9 -4.90 6.59 -9.38
C TYR A 9 -3.75 7.12 -8.53
N LEU A 10 -2.53 6.70 -8.85
CA LEU A 10 -1.31 7.24 -8.27
C LEU A 10 -0.63 8.11 -9.32
N ARG A 11 -0.37 9.38 -8.99
CA ARG A 11 0.31 10.31 -9.90
C ARG A 11 1.64 10.74 -9.31
N ILE A 12 2.72 10.44 -10.02
CA ILE A 12 4.10 10.80 -9.67
C ILE A 12 4.59 11.86 -10.67
N GLN A 13 5.34 12.84 -10.20
CA GLN A 13 5.94 13.87 -11.05
C GLN A 13 7.48 13.83 -10.93
N GLY A 14 8.17 14.15 -12.03
CA GLY A 14 9.63 14.23 -12.06
C GLY A 14 10.36 12.89 -11.94
N LEU A 15 9.72 11.77 -12.33
CA LEU A 15 10.36 10.45 -12.26
C LEU A 15 11.42 10.26 -13.36
N THR A 16 11.16 10.77 -14.56
CA THR A 16 12.11 10.78 -15.69
C THR A 16 11.95 12.07 -16.49
N ASP A 17 13.01 12.46 -17.22
CA ASP A 17 13.00 13.67 -18.05
C ASP A 17 11.97 13.57 -19.20
N ASP A 18 11.82 12.37 -19.77
CA ASP A 18 10.90 12.10 -20.90
C ASP A 18 9.42 12.00 -20.45
N HIS A 19 9.17 11.68 -19.19
CA HIS A 19 7.84 11.52 -18.62
C HIS A 19 7.71 12.32 -17.31
N PRO A 20 7.51 13.65 -17.41
CA PRO A 20 7.51 14.55 -16.26
C PRO A 20 6.33 14.30 -15.32
N THR A 21 5.29 13.60 -15.78
CA THR A 21 4.18 13.14 -14.96
C THR A 21 3.75 11.76 -15.42
N LEU A 22 3.64 10.85 -14.46
CA LEU A 22 3.26 9.46 -14.65
C LEU A 22 2.04 9.18 -13.78
N THR A 23 0.97 8.66 -14.39
CA THR A 23 -0.24 8.27 -13.67
C THR A 23 -0.52 6.80 -13.92
N THR A 24 -0.73 6.04 -12.86
CA THR A 24 -1.08 4.62 -12.90
C THR A 24 -2.41 4.38 -12.21
N TYR A 25 -3.15 3.39 -12.67
CA TYR A 25 -4.24 2.81 -11.90
C TYR A 25 -3.68 1.76 -10.94
N PHE A 26 -4.16 1.76 -9.69
CA PHE A 26 -3.78 0.77 -8.70
C PHE A 26 -5.00 0.09 -8.08
N GLU A 27 -4.79 -1.15 -7.65
CA GLU A 27 -5.69 -1.89 -6.78
C GLU A 27 -5.05 -2.11 -5.42
N GLY A 28 -5.84 -1.96 -4.37
CA GLY A 28 -5.44 -1.98 -2.99
C GLY A 28 -6.11 -3.11 -2.23
N GLN A 29 -5.31 -3.95 -1.57
CA GLN A 29 -5.76 -4.96 -0.62
C GLN A 29 -5.70 -4.41 0.79
N ILE A 30 -6.83 -4.37 1.49
CA ILE A 30 -6.89 -3.99 2.90
C ILE A 30 -6.50 -5.20 3.75
N ILE A 31 -5.49 -5.02 4.62
CA ILE A 31 -5.02 -6.11 5.48
C ILE A 31 -6.09 -6.48 6.50
N GLY A 32 -6.38 -7.76 6.60
CA GLY A 32 -7.39 -8.32 7.48
C GLY A 32 -7.58 -9.83 7.25
N PRO A 33 -8.76 -10.38 7.57
CA PRO A 33 -9.02 -11.81 7.43
C PRO A 33 -8.91 -12.34 6.00
N THR A 34 -9.21 -11.50 4.99
CA THR A 34 -9.14 -11.87 3.57
C THR A 34 -7.73 -11.74 3.01
N HIS A 35 -7.00 -10.70 3.41
CA HIS A 35 -5.65 -10.41 2.95
C HIS A 35 -4.72 -10.32 4.17
N PRO A 36 -4.00 -11.40 4.52
CA PRO A 36 -3.09 -11.37 5.66
C PRO A 36 -1.89 -10.46 5.40
N PHE A 37 -1.12 -10.15 6.43
CA PHE A 37 0.14 -9.40 6.32
C PHE A 37 1.18 -10.12 5.46
N LEU A 38 1.20 -11.45 5.47
CA LEU A 38 1.99 -12.25 4.53
C LEU A 38 1.39 -12.11 3.14
N THR A 39 2.20 -11.67 2.18
CA THR A 39 1.77 -11.32 0.84
C THR A 39 1.63 -12.57 -0.03
N SER A 40 2.56 -13.53 0.07
CA SER A 40 2.58 -14.78 -0.70
C SER A 40 2.40 -14.60 -2.22
N ALA A 41 2.78 -13.42 -2.74
CA ALA A 41 2.66 -13.00 -4.12
C ALA A 41 3.70 -11.91 -4.43
N TRP A 42 3.80 -11.50 -5.70
CA TRP A 42 4.64 -10.38 -6.15
C TRP A 42 6.13 -10.50 -5.76
N ASN A 43 6.63 -11.73 -5.68
CA ASN A 43 8.00 -12.06 -5.29
C ASN A 43 8.41 -11.55 -3.89
N ALA A 44 7.47 -11.22 -3.01
CA ALA A 44 7.76 -10.90 -1.61
C ALA A 44 7.89 -12.18 -0.79
N THR A 45 9.01 -12.33 -0.10
CA THR A 45 9.19 -13.39 0.89
C THR A 45 8.55 -13.01 2.23
N ASP A 46 8.35 -14.00 3.08
CA ASP A 46 7.88 -13.84 4.46
C ASP A 46 8.80 -12.91 5.28
N GLU A 47 10.10 -12.95 4.99
CA GLU A 47 11.12 -12.08 5.56
C GLU A 47 11.00 -10.63 5.03
N ASP A 48 10.75 -10.46 3.73
CA ASP A 48 10.53 -9.13 3.13
C ASP A 48 9.30 -8.45 3.73
N ASP A 49 8.19 -9.19 3.85
CA ASP A 49 6.96 -8.72 4.49
C ASP A 49 7.25 -8.23 5.91
N LEU A 50 7.92 -9.05 6.72
CA LEU A 50 8.26 -8.69 8.09
C LEU A 50 9.15 -7.45 8.14
N ALA A 51 10.17 -7.37 7.29
CA ALA A 51 11.08 -6.24 7.24
C ALA A 51 10.32 -4.94 6.89
N HIS A 52 9.44 -4.96 5.89
CA HIS A 52 8.68 -3.80 5.45
C HIS A 52 7.62 -3.37 6.46
N TRP A 53 6.81 -4.30 6.98
CA TRP A 53 5.78 -3.97 7.97
C TRP A 53 6.38 -3.38 9.25
N ARG A 54 7.57 -3.84 9.68
CA ARG A 54 8.25 -3.29 10.87
C ARG A 54 8.80 -1.87 10.68
N LYS A 55 8.93 -1.36 9.45
CA LYS A 55 9.32 0.04 9.20
C LYS A 55 8.28 1.00 9.78
N PHE A 56 6.98 0.66 9.71
CA PHE A 56 5.91 1.51 10.22
C PHE A 56 5.91 1.60 11.77
N PRO A 57 5.96 2.81 12.36
CA PRO A 57 5.79 2.98 13.80
C PRO A 57 4.43 2.47 14.30
N SER A 58 3.36 2.69 13.52
CA SER A 58 2.01 2.21 13.82
C SER A 58 1.93 0.68 13.90
N PHE A 59 2.63 -0.03 13.01
CA PHE A 59 2.72 -1.48 13.05
C PHE A 59 3.43 -1.96 14.32
N ARG A 60 4.59 -1.35 14.65
CA ARG A 60 5.34 -1.68 15.88
C ARG A 60 4.52 -1.38 17.15
N SER A 61 3.67 -0.36 17.14
CA SER A 61 2.77 -0.05 18.25
C SER A 61 1.67 -1.10 18.41
N TYR A 62 1.06 -1.57 17.31
CA TYR A 62 -0.01 -2.57 17.36
C TYR A 62 0.50 -4.00 17.56
N PHE A 63 1.72 -4.30 17.12
CA PHE A 63 2.31 -5.64 17.15
C PHE A 63 3.75 -5.61 17.69
N PRO A 64 3.97 -5.15 18.94
CA PRO A 64 5.31 -4.91 19.48
C PRO A 64 6.17 -6.18 19.59
N THR A 65 5.54 -7.35 19.73
CA THR A 65 6.21 -8.66 19.84
C THR A 65 6.40 -9.36 18.49
N CYS A 66 6.02 -8.72 17.37
CA CYS A 66 6.13 -9.31 16.04
C CYS A 66 7.58 -9.26 15.53
N ALA A 67 8.33 -10.32 15.83
CA ALA A 67 9.75 -10.45 15.48
C ALA A 67 10.04 -11.50 14.39
N THR A 68 9.05 -12.30 13.98
CA THR A 68 9.22 -13.41 13.03
C THR A 68 8.03 -13.48 12.07
N PRO A 69 8.17 -14.13 10.90
CA PRO A 69 7.03 -14.31 9.99
C PRO A 69 5.86 -15.11 10.60
N SER A 70 6.16 -16.05 11.50
CA SER A 70 5.14 -16.78 12.25
C SER A 70 4.30 -15.87 13.16
N HIS A 71 4.90 -14.82 13.75
CA HIS A 71 4.15 -13.79 14.47
C HIS A 71 3.30 -12.94 13.53
N LEU A 72 3.80 -12.61 12.33
CA LEU A 72 3.11 -11.82 11.32
C LEU A 72 1.83 -12.52 10.83
N LYS A 73 1.90 -13.84 10.64
CA LYS A 73 0.73 -14.68 10.35
C LYS A 73 -0.32 -14.59 11.46
N LYS A 74 0.08 -14.65 12.73
CA LYS A 74 -0.84 -14.48 13.88
C LYS A 74 -1.42 -13.07 13.97
N ALA A 75 -0.62 -12.04 13.71
CA ALA A 75 -1.04 -10.64 13.69
C ALA A 75 -2.20 -10.42 12.72
N SER A 76 -2.13 -11.04 11.53
CA SER A 76 -3.18 -11.00 10.51
C SER A 76 -4.55 -11.46 11.03
N HIS A 77 -4.58 -12.54 11.82
CA HIS A 77 -5.81 -13.08 12.39
C HIS A 77 -6.38 -12.21 13.53
N SER A 78 -5.53 -11.40 14.17
CA SER A 78 -5.96 -10.49 15.23
C SER A 78 -6.56 -9.19 14.69
N ILE A 79 -6.35 -8.87 13.41
CA ILE A 79 -7.07 -7.81 12.72
C ILE A 79 -8.49 -8.31 12.45
N ARG A 80 -9.41 -7.95 13.35
CA ARG A 80 -10.85 -8.12 13.13
C ARG A 80 -11.33 -7.14 12.05
N LYS A 81 -12.44 -7.48 11.39
CA LYS A 81 -13.10 -6.61 10.38
C LYS A 81 -13.57 -5.25 10.91
N ASP A 82 -13.55 -5.05 12.22
CA ASP A 82 -13.95 -3.79 12.84
C ASP A 82 -12.81 -2.76 12.78
N TYR A 83 -12.63 -2.19 11.58
CA TYR A 83 -11.63 -1.16 11.30
C TYR A 83 -11.89 0.14 12.07
N THR A 84 -13.10 0.34 12.62
CA THR A 84 -13.48 1.57 13.34
C THR A 84 -12.76 1.76 14.67
N LYS A 85 -12.15 0.70 15.21
CA LYS A 85 -11.48 0.70 16.52
C LYS A 85 -9.97 0.94 16.44
N ARG A 86 -9.43 1.18 15.25
CA ARG A 86 -7.99 1.38 15.04
C ARG A 86 -7.75 2.70 14.33
N ASP A 87 -6.67 3.37 14.66
CA ASP A 87 -6.30 4.61 13.98
C ASP A 87 -5.65 4.33 12.63
N TYR A 88 -5.01 3.17 12.49
CA TYR A 88 -4.32 2.78 11.25
C TYR A 88 -4.97 1.59 10.54
N ILE A 89 -5.14 1.74 9.23
CA ILE A 89 -5.47 0.66 8.29
C ILE A 89 -4.22 0.36 7.48
N PHE A 90 -3.81 -0.92 7.46
CA PHE A 90 -2.72 -1.37 6.61
C PHE A 90 -3.27 -1.86 5.27
N MET A 91 -2.55 -1.60 4.18
CA MET A 91 -2.92 -2.01 2.84
C MET A 91 -1.70 -2.40 2.01
N ARG A 92 -1.93 -3.10 0.90
CA ARG A 92 -0.95 -3.22 -0.18
C ARG A 92 -1.53 -2.64 -1.46
N TRP A 93 -0.82 -1.72 -2.12
CA TRP A 93 -1.25 -1.13 -3.39
C TRP A 93 -0.40 -1.67 -4.54
N LYS A 94 -1.06 -2.27 -5.53
CA LYS A 94 -0.43 -2.79 -6.75
C LYS A 94 -0.86 -1.93 -7.94
N GLU A 95 0.09 -1.21 -8.52
CA GLU A 95 -0.10 -0.53 -9.80
C GLU A 95 -0.25 -1.56 -10.94
N LEU A 96 -1.21 -1.35 -11.83
CA LEU A 96 -1.54 -2.30 -12.91
C LEU A 96 -1.17 -1.79 -14.29
N PHE A 97 -1.55 -0.55 -14.61
CA PHE A 97 -1.32 0.04 -15.94
C PHE A 97 -1.28 1.56 -15.89
N LEU A 98 -0.66 2.14 -16.92
CA LEU A 98 -0.58 3.59 -17.12
C LEU A 98 -1.91 4.17 -17.62
N VAL A 99 -2.14 5.43 -17.27
CA VAL A 99 -3.29 6.22 -17.69
C VAL A 99 -2.77 7.50 -18.34
N PRO A 100 -3.28 7.89 -19.53
CA PRO A 100 -4.43 7.30 -20.24
C PRO A 100 -4.10 6.06 -21.08
N ASP A 101 -2.83 5.82 -21.39
CA ASP A 101 -2.42 4.75 -22.30
C ASP A 101 -2.05 3.47 -21.55
N HIS A 102 -3.03 2.59 -21.37
CA HIS A 102 -2.90 1.31 -20.68
C HIS A 102 -2.12 0.25 -21.48
N THR A 103 -1.78 0.53 -22.75
CA THR A 103 -1.05 -0.42 -23.61
C THR A 103 0.46 -0.37 -23.39
N LYS A 104 0.96 0.75 -22.85
CA LYS A 104 2.37 0.92 -22.47
C LYS A 104 2.69 0.16 -21.20
N LYS A 105 3.59 -0.83 -21.32
CA LYS A 105 4.04 -1.68 -20.20
C LYS A 105 5.45 -1.36 -19.70
N GLU A 106 6.26 -0.73 -20.54
CA GLU A 106 7.64 -0.42 -20.23
C GLU A 106 7.87 1.10 -20.32
N LEU A 107 8.68 1.60 -19.39
CA LEU A 107 9.10 2.99 -19.32
C LEU A 107 10.61 3.02 -19.17
N VAL A 108 11.27 3.85 -19.96
CA VAL A 108 12.72 4.02 -19.85
C VAL A 108 13.03 4.65 -18.49
N GLY A 109 13.75 3.94 -17.63
CA GLY A 109 14.20 4.43 -16.33
C GLY A 109 13.16 4.34 -15.19
N ALA A 110 11.98 3.78 -15.42
CA ALA A 110 10.94 3.60 -14.42
C ALA A 110 10.24 2.23 -14.52
N SER A 111 9.74 1.71 -13.41
CA SER A 111 8.95 0.48 -13.38
C SER A 111 7.89 0.56 -12.28
N PHE A 112 6.71 0.01 -12.57
CA PHE A 112 5.59 -0.16 -11.64
C PHE A 112 5.26 -1.65 -11.40
N GLU A 113 6.23 -2.54 -11.67
CA GLU A 113 6.07 -3.99 -11.48
C GLU A 113 5.92 -4.38 -10.00
N GLY A 114 6.47 -3.57 -9.09
CA GLY A 114 6.40 -3.77 -7.66
C GLY A 114 5.04 -3.43 -7.07
N PHE A 115 5.00 -3.27 -5.76
CA PHE A 115 3.84 -2.85 -5.01
C PHE A 115 4.25 -2.02 -3.79
N TYR A 116 3.29 -1.34 -3.16
CA TYR A 116 3.53 -0.56 -1.95
C TYR A 116 2.95 -1.27 -0.74
N TYR A 117 3.73 -1.37 0.32
CA TYR A 117 3.22 -1.52 1.67
C TYR A 117 2.69 -0.17 2.13
N ILE A 118 1.48 -0.12 2.70
CA ILE A 118 0.80 1.13 3.03
C ILE A 118 0.26 1.09 4.47
N ALA A 119 0.39 2.21 5.18
CA ALA A 119 -0.30 2.50 6.43
C ALA A 119 -1.09 3.82 6.29
N PHE A 120 -2.41 3.73 6.38
CA PHE A 120 -3.31 4.88 6.33
C PHE A 120 -3.80 5.25 7.73
N ASN A 121 -3.64 6.51 8.13
CA ASN A 121 -4.16 7.06 9.37
C ASN A 121 -5.57 7.61 9.17
N GLN A 122 -6.58 6.93 9.74
CA GLN A 122 -7.99 7.31 9.62
C GLN A 122 -8.32 8.65 10.28
N ARG A 123 -7.53 9.11 11.25
CA ARG A 123 -7.80 10.38 11.96
C ARG A 123 -7.29 11.59 11.19
N THR A 124 -6.14 11.48 10.54
CA THR A 124 -5.49 12.61 9.84
C THR A 124 -5.64 12.54 8.32
N GLY A 125 -6.01 11.37 7.78
CA GLY A 125 -6.03 11.11 6.35
C GLY A 125 -4.64 10.88 5.74
N ALA A 126 -3.57 10.88 6.55
CA ALA A 126 -2.21 10.67 6.07
C ALA A 126 -1.98 9.22 5.61
N VAL A 127 -1.22 9.05 4.54
CA VAL A 127 -0.80 7.76 4.00
C VAL A 127 0.71 7.71 3.99
N SER A 128 1.28 6.71 4.67
CA SER A 128 2.70 6.39 4.60
C SER A 128 2.89 5.06 3.89
N GLY A 129 3.97 4.92 3.12
CA GLY A 129 4.20 3.72 2.34
C GLY A 129 5.66 3.46 1.99
N TYR A 130 5.94 2.21 1.63
CA TYR A 130 7.24 1.78 1.12
C TYR A 130 7.04 0.94 -0.13
N TYR A 131 7.70 1.30 -1.21
CA TYR A 131 7.70 0.51 -2.45
C TYR A 131 8.60 -0.71 -2.29
N TYR A 132 8.15 -1.83 -2.84
CA TYR A 132 8.89 -3.08 -2.92
C TYR A 132 8.91 -3.63 -4.33
N HIS A 133 10.10 -4.01 -4.78
CA HIS A 133 10.35 -4.83 -5.96
C HIS A 133 11.59 -5.66 -5.70
N ALA A 134 11.58 -6.94 -6.07
CA ALA A 134 12.65 -7.89 -5.72
C ALA A 134 14.05 -7.47 -6.24
N ASN A 135 14.12 -6.68 -7.31
CA ASN A 135 15.38 -6.19 -7.87
C ASN A 135 15.68 -4.73 -7.48
N SER A 136 14.84 -4.10 -6.66
CA SER A 136 15.04 -2.72 -6.23
C SER A 136 15.76 -2.68 -4.89
N ASN A 137 17.01 -2.22 -4.91
CA ASN A 137 17.80 -1.97 -3.69
C ASN A 137 17.54 -0.59 -3.06
N LYS A 138 16.58 0.17 -3.59
CA LYS A 138 16.24 1.51 -3.11
C LYS A 138 15.08 1.42 -2.11
N ASP A 139 15.30 1.92 -0.90
CA ASP A 139 14.24 2.21 0.06
C ASP A 139 13.45 3.44 -0.40
N GLN A 140 12.46 3.22 -1.26
CA GLN A 140 11.59 4.29 -1.77
C GLN A 140 10.38 4.43 -0.86
N GLN A 141 10.24 5.61 -0.26
CA GLN A 141 9.16 5.95 0.66
C GLN A 141 8.10 6.81 -0.06
N LEU A 142 6.83 6.59 0.30
CA LEU A 142 5.66 7.33 -0.14
C LEU A 142 5.05 8.00 1.09
N GLU A 143 4.87 9.32 1.07
CA GLU A 143 4.12 10.06 2.09
C GLU A 143 3.11 10.95 1.39
N LEU A 144 1.85 10.83 1.76
CA LEU A 144 0.74 11.61 1.22
C LEU A 144 -0.07 12.19 2.37
N GLU A 145 -0.50 13.43 2.18
CA GLU A 145 -1.41 14.12 3.09
C GLU A 145 -2.77 14.31 2.42
N TYR A 146 -3.82 14.30 3.24
CA TYR A 146 -5.16 14.58 2.77
C TYR A 146 -5.33 16.06 2.43
N VAL A 147 -5.94 16.35 1.27
CA VAL A 147 -6.21 17.71 0.80
C VAL A 147 -7.71 17.85 0.54
N GLU A 148 -8.41 18.52 1.45
CA GLU A 148 -9.88 18.61 1.47
C GLU A 148 -10.47 19.25 0.18
N GLU A 149 -9.79 20.26 -0.36
CA GLU A 149 -10.22 21.01 -1.56
C GLU A 149 -10.25 20.19 -2.86
N ARG A 150 -9.76 18.93 -2.85
CA ARG A 150 -9.68 18.05 -4.03
C ARG A 150 -10.52 16.79 -3.91
N CYS A 151 -11.43 16.73 -2.94
CA CYS A 151 -12.28 15.57 -2.72
C CYS A 151 -13.69 15.74 -3.29
N VAL A 152 -14.24 14.63 -3.76
CA VAL A 152 -15.67 14.50 -4.06
C VAL A 152 -16.43 14.19 -2.77
N ALA A 153 -17.70 14.60 -2.69
CA ALA A 153 -18.54 14.28 -1.53
C ALA A 153 -18.55 12.77 -1.27
N SER A 154 -18.37 12.36 -0.01
CA SER A 154 -18.43 10.96 0.36
C SER A 154 -19.87 10.45 0.27
N PHE A 155 -20.09 9.36 -0.45
CA PHE A 155 -21.36 8.64 -0.48
C PHE A 155 -21.13 7.15 -0.20
N GLU A 156 -22.05 6.55 0.55
CA GLU A 156 -22.09 5.10 0.79
C GLU A 156 -23.41 4.59 0.21
N PHE A 157 -23.32 3.68 -0.77
CA PHE A 157 -24.49 2.91 -1.20
C PHE A 157 -24.71 1.79 -0.18
N ARG A 158 -25.91 1.75 0.41
CA ARG A 158 -26.33 0.70 1.37
C ARG A 158 -27.32 -0.25 0.72
#